data_AF-A0A7K4ILW1-F1
#
_entry.id   AF-A0A7K4ILW1-F1
#
_cell.length_a   1.000
_cell.length_b   1.000
_cell.length_c   1.000
_cell.angle_alpha   90.00
_cell.angle_beta   90.00
_cell.angle_gamma   90.00
#
_symmetry.space_group_name_H-M   'P 1'
#
loop_
_entity.id
_entity.type
_entity.pdbx_description
1 polymer ?
#
loop_
_entity_poly.entity_id
_entity_poly.type
_entity_poly.pdbx_seq_one_letter_code
_entity_poly.pdbx_strand_id
1 'polypeptide(L)'
;MRLFYFASFDAVVAAIWTALILIPDLRMSRIISGGSVGTWFFVGYITFIVVGCAGILSCGTVHHILSTTKNKTPSSTLTWLGLIIWEVGLVGATWLLGLSGFIGGSDLLNGLPIPDIHNSIFVYALPIEIFAGIAILGFLISIINVYVAKKAA
;
A
#
# COMPACT_ATOMS: atom_id res chain seq x y z
N MET A 1 -4.41 10.15 17.69
CA MET A 1 -3.01 10.59 17.51
C MET A 1 -2.16 9.59 16.73
N ARG A 2 -2.07 8.31 17.12
CA ARG A 2 -1.17 7.34 16.46
C ARG A 2 -1.48 7.06 14.99
N LEU A 3 -2.75 6.80 14.69
CA LEU A 3 -3.26 6.59 13.33
C LEU A 3 -3.13 7.83 12.44
N PHE A 4 -3.05 9.02 13.04
CA PHE A 4 -2.83 10.27 12.30
C PHE A 4 -1.39 10.37 11.77
N TYR A 5 -0.39 9.89 12.52
CA TYR A 5 1.00 9.87 12.05
C TYR A 5 1.18 8.97 10.83
N PHE A 6 0.59 7.77 10.86
CA PHE A 6 0.59 6.84 9.73
C PHE A 6 -0.17 7.39 8.52
N ALA A 7 -1.39 7.90 8.73
CA ALA A 7 -2.14 8.53 7.65
C ALA A 7 -1.41 9.75 7.04
N SER A 8 -0.69 10.53 7.86
CA SER A 8 0.12 11.65 7.37
C SER A 8 1.34 11.17 6.59
N PHE A 9 2.01 10.11 7.06
CA PHE A 9 3.10 9.46 6.34
C PHE A 9 2.61 8.96 4.97
N ASP A 10 1.48 8.26 4.93
CA ASP A 10 0.87 7.77 3.69
C ASP A 10 0.50 8.90 2.74
N ALA A 11 -0.05 10.00 3.25
CA ALA A 11 -0.35 11.16 2.43
C ALA A 11 0.91 11.75 1.77
N VAL A 12 2.03 11.79 2.49
CA VAL A 12 3.32 12.25 1.95
C VAL A 12 3.84 11.26 0.89
N VAL A 13 3.80 9.96 1.17
CA VAL A 13 4.23 8.92 0.23
C VAL A 13 3.37 8.95 -1.04
N ALA A 14 2.05 9.11 -0.91
CA ALA A 14 1.14 9.25 -2.04
C ALA A 14 1.44 10.52 -2.86
N ALA A 15 1.73 11.64 -2.20
CA ALA A 15 2.11 12.89 -2.88
C ALA A 15 3.42 12.74 -3.67
N ILE A 16 4.43 12.06 -3.09
CA ILE A 16 5.68 11.74 -3.80
C ILE A 16 5.38 10.89 -5.03
N TRP A 17 4.54 9.86 -4.87
CA TRP A 17 4.20 8.96 -5.97
C TRP A 17 3.47 9.69 -7.10
N THR A 18 2.53 10.57 -6.77
CA THR A 18 1.85 11.44 -7.73
C THR A 18 2.83 12.39 -8.42
N ALA A 19 3.80 12.95 -7.69
CA ALA A 19 4.79 13.86 -8.25
C ALA A 19 5.67 13.19 -9.32
N LEU A 20 5.86 11.86 -9.29
CA LEU A 20 6.60 11.15 -10.34
C LEU A 20 5.98 11.33 -11.75
N ILE A 21 4.66 11.53 -11.84
CA ILE A 21 3.96 11.78 -13.11
C ILE A 21 4.39 13.13 -13.73
N LEU A 22 4.83 14.08 -12.90
CA LEU A 22 5.25 15.40 -13.36
C LEU A 22 6.64 15.40 -14.00
N ILE A 23 7.39 14.30 -13.92
CA ILE A 23 8.74 14.17 -14.48
C ILE A 23 8.63 13.61 -15.91
N PRO A 24 8.82 14.43 -16.96
CA PRO A 24 8.58 13.99 -18.34
C PRO A 24 9.48 12.84 -18.79
N ASP A 25 10.72 12.83 -18.30
CA ASP A 25 11.74 11.83 -18.65
C ASP A 25 11.37 10.42 -18.20
N LEU A 26 10.54 10.30 -17.16
CA LEU A 26 10.05 9.00 -16.68
C LEU A 26 8.95 8.41 -17.58
N ARG A 27 8.38 9.19 -18.51
CA ARG A 27 7.36 8.72 -19.47
C ARG A 27 6.16 8.03 -18.81
N MET A 28 5.84 8.37 -17.56
CA MET A 28 4.85 7.65 -16.73
C MET A 28 3.49 7.54 -17.41
N SER A 29 3.01 8.63 -18.02
CA SER A 29 1.74 8.63 -18.76
C SER A 29 1.75 7.65 -19.93
N ARG A 30 2.88 7.51 -20.64
CA ARG A 30 3.02 6.57 -21.76
C ARG A 30 3.09 5.12 -21.27
N ILE A 31 3.77 4.89 -20.14
CA ILE A 31 3.85 3.57 -19.51
C ILE A 31 2.45 3.10 -19.12
N ILE A 32 1.68 3.97 -18.47
CA ILE A 32 0.30 3.67 -18.06
C ILE A 32 -0.62 3.50 -19.28
N SER A 33 -0.54 4.40 -20.27
CA SER A 33 -1.39 4.33 -21.47
C SER A 33 -1.05 3.17 -22.38
N GLY A 34 0.19 2.68 -22.35
CA GLY A 34 0.64 1.50 -23.10
C GLY A 34 0.01 0.20 -22.59
N GLY A 35 -0.51 0.19 -21.36
CA GLY A 35 -1.19 -0.96 -20.78
C GLY A 35 -0.25 -2.13 -20.49
N SER A 36 -0.80 -3.36 -20.49
CA SER A 36 -0.06 -4.59 -20.19
C SER A 36 0.68 -4.49 -18.85
N VAL A 37 1.98 -4.79 -18.82
CA VAL A 37 2.84 -4.73 -17.63
C VAL A 37 2.89 -3.32 -17.02
N GLY A 38 2.80 -2.26 -17.84
CA GLY A 38 2.76 -0.87 -17.38
C GLY A 38 1.56 -0.55 -16.48
N THR A 39 0.45 -1.30 -16.61
CA THR A 39 -0.73 -1.15 -15.76
C THR A 39 -0.44 -1.42 -14.28
N TRP A 40 0.51 -2.30 -13.98
CA TRP A 40 0.85 -2.64 -12.59
C TRP A 40 1.41 -1.45 -11.81
N PHE A 41 2.00 -0.46 -12.50
CA PHE A 41 2.38 0.81 -11.87
C PHE A 41 1.16 1.52 -11.28
N PHE A 42 0.11 1.66 -12.10
CA PHE A 42 -1.14 2.30 -11.68
C PHE A 42 -1.87 1.48 -10.61
N VAL A 43 -1.86 0.15 -10.72
CA VAL A 43 -2.45 -0.75 -9.71
C VAL A 43 -1.76 -0.59 -8.36
N GLY A 44 -0.42 -0.53 -8.32
CA GLY A 44 0.31 -0.25 -7.09
C GLY A 44 -0.11 1.08 -6.48
N TYR A 45 -0.13 2.15 -7.29
CA TYR A 45 -0.47 3.50 -6.85
C TYR A 45 -1.88 3.60 -6.28
N ILE A 46 -2.88 3.09 -7.00
CA ILE A 46 -4.27 3.18 -6.55
C ILE A 46 -4.51 2.30 -5.32
N THR A 47 -3.85 1.14 -5.22
CA THR A 47 -3.94 0.26 -4.06
C THR A 47 -3.38 0.96 -2.82
N PHE A 48 -2.28 1.69 -2.94
CA PHE A 48 -1.72 2.45 -1.82
C PHE A 48 -2.63 3.58 -1.34
N ILE A 49 -3.26 4.32 -2.26
CA ILE A 49 -4.24 5.35 -1.88
C ILE A 49 -5.43 4.75 -1.15
N VAL A 50 -6.00 3.68 -1.69
CA VAL A 50 -7.23 3.08 -1.15
C VAL A 50 -6.95 2.35 0.16
N VAL A 51 -5.93 1.51 0.19
CA VAL A 51 -5.65 0.65 1.35
C VAL A 51 -4.81 1.38 2.40
N GLY A 52 -3.83 2.19 2.01
CA GLY A 52 -3.01 2.98 2.92
C GLY A 52 -3.75 4.20 3.42
N CYS A 53 -3.88 5.21 2.57
CA CYS A 53 -4.45 6.49 2.99
C CYS A 53 -5.89 6.31 3.51
N ALA A 54 -6.80 5.79 2.69
CA ALA A 54 -8.22 5.69 3.07
C ALA A 54 -8.46 4.58 4.10
N GLY A 55 -7.77 3.45 4.00
CA GLY A 55 -7.89 2.34 4.95
C GLY A 55 -7.44 2.73 6.36
N ILE A 56 -6.27 3.36 6.50
CA ILE A 56 -5.74 3.76 7.81
C ILE A 56 -6.56 4.90 8.42
N LEU A 57 -7.03 5.87 7.62
CA LEU A 57 -7.96 6.90 8.08
C LEU A 57 -9.26 6.30 8.61
N SER A 58 -9.81 5.30 7.90
CA SER A 58 -11.03 4.60 8.31
C SER A 58 -10.83 3.85 9.63
N CYS A 59 -9.71 3.13 9.78
CA CYS A 59 -9.34 2.47 11.03
C CYS A 59 -9.14 3.49 12.17
N GLY A 60 -8.47 4.62 11.87
CA GLY A 60 -8.35 5.80 12.71
C GLY A 60 -9.67 6.26 13.31
N THR A 61 -10.66 6.40 12.45
CA THR A 61 -12.01 6.87 12.79
C THR A 61 -12.72 5.86 13.71
N VAL A 62 -12.65 4.56 13.39
CA VAL A 62 -13.24 3.50 14.23
C VAL A 62 -12.63 3.48 15.63
N HIS A 63 -11.30 3.59 15.72
CA HIS A 63 -10.59 3.69 17.01
C HIS A 63 -11.03 4.91 17.81
N HIS A 64 -11.18 6.06 17.16
CA HIS A 64 -11.62 7.28 17.82
C HIS A 64 -13.04 7.13 18.38
N ILE A 65 -14.01 6.70 17.54
CA ILE A 65 -15.41 6.50 17.95
C ILE A 65 -15.53 5.52 19.13
N LEU A 66 -14.77 4.41 19.13
CA LEU A 66 -14.78 3.46 20.25
C LEU A 66 -14.31 4.09 21.56
N SER A 67 -13.24 4.89 21.51
CA SER A 67 -12.69 5.56 22.68
C SER A 67 -13.62 6.65 23.23
N THR A 68 -14.26 7.45 22.37
CA THR A 68 -15.07 8.60 22.79
C THR A 68 -16.51 8.25 23.13
N THR A 69 -17.15 7.37 22.37
CA THR A 69 -18.59 7.08 22.51
C THR A 69 -18.84 5.90 23.44
N LYS A 70 -17.91 4.93 23.49
CA LYS A 70 -18.09 3.71 24.28
C LYS A 70 -17.17 3.62 25.50
N ASN A 71 -16.25 4.58 25.70
CA ASN A 71 -15.19 4.51 26.73
C ASN A 71 -14.41 3.18 26.67
N LYS A 72 -14.30 2.56 25.49
CA LYS A 72 -13.57 1.30 25.28
C LYS A 72 -12.34 1.59 24.43
N THR A 73 -11.16 1.26 24.95
CA THR A 73 -9.90 1.48 24.23
C THR A 73 -9.27 0.14 23.85
N PRO A 74 -9.05 -0.13 22.55
CA PRO A 74 -8.29 -1.29 22.11
C PRO A 74 -6.87 -1.30 22.69
N SER A 75 -6.26 -2.49 22.76
CA SER A 75 -4.91 -2.62 23.31
C SER A 75 -3.92 -1.77 22.51
N SER A 76 -3.26 -0.85 23.22
CA SER A 76 -2.28 0.08 22.68
C SER A 76 -1.15 -0.64 21.92
N THR A 77 -0.65 -1.74 22.48
CA THR A 77 0.47 -2.50 21.93
C THR A 77 0.07 -3.27 20.67
N LEU A 78 -1.09 -3.94 20.69
CA LEU A 78 -1.57 -4.67 19.50
C LEU A 78 -1.92 -3.73 18.35
N THR A 79 -2.46 -2.54 18.64
CA THR A 79 -2.71 -1.52 17.60
C THR A 79 -1.41 -1.06 16.95
N TRP A 80 -0.36 -0.77 17.72
CA TRP A 80 0.93 -0.39 17.14
C TRP A 80 1.54 -1.52 16.30
N LEU A 81 1.54 -2.73 16.84
CA LEU A 81 2.09 -3.90 16.15
C LEU A 81 1.34 -4.14 14.83
N GLY A 82 0.01 -4.16 14.87
CA GLY A 82 -0.81 -4.34 13.68
C GLY A 82 -0.59 -3.25 12.63
N LEU A 83 -0.50 -1.98 13.04
CA LEU A 83 -0.25 -0.86 12.12
C LEU A 83 1.13 -0.91 11.49
N ILE A 84 2.18 -1.16 12.26
CA ILE A 84 3.55 -1.25 11.72
C ILE A 84 3.64 -2.39 10.70
N ILE A 85 3.09 -3.56 11.04
CA ILE A 85 3.09 -4.72 10.14
C ILE A 85 2.28 -4.40 8.88
N TRP A 86 1.10 -3.79 9.03
CA TRP A 86 0.25 -3.42 7.90
C TRP A 86 1.00 -2.46 6.96
N GLU A 87 1.64 -1.44 7.50
CA GLU A 87 2.36 -0.42 6.76
C GLU A 87 3.57 -0.96 6.01
N VAL A 88 4.40 -1.75 6.69
CA VAL A 88 5.57 -2.38 6.06
C VAL A 88 5.13 -3.28 4.89
N GLY A 89 4.07 -4.07 5.10
CA GLY A 89 3.48 -4.90 4.06
C GLY A 89 2.92 -4.08 2.90
N LEU A 90 2.14 -3.04 3.20
CA LEU A 90 1.46 -2.23 2.21
C LEU A 90 2.45 -1.44 1.35
N VAL A 91 3.35 -0.68 1.99
CA VAL A 91 4.38 0.10 1.30
C VAL A 91 5.23 -0.85 0.46
N GLY A 92 5.71 -1.96 1.04
CA GLY A 92 6.53 -2.93 0.30
C GLY A 92 5.83 -3.51 -0.93
N ALA A 93 4.59 -3.98 -0.78
CA ALA A 93 3.86 -4.61 -1.89
C ALA A 93 3.53 -3.59 -2.99
N THR A 94 3.02 -2.42 -2.60
CA THR A 94 2.56 -1.40 -3.56
C THR A 94 3.73 -0.74 -4.29
N TRP A 95 4.85 -0.47 -3.62
CA TRP A 95 6.03 0.09 -4.27
C TRP A 95 6.71 -0.90 -5.21
N LEU A 96 6.76 -2.19 -4.86
CA LEU A 96 7.32 -3.21 -5.76
C LEU A 96 6.40 -3.48 -6.96
N LEU A 97 5.07 -3.45 -6.79
CA LEU A 97 4.11 -3.42 -7.90
C LEU A 97 4.32 -2.18 -8.79
N GLY A 98 4.50 -1.02 -8.17
CA GLY A 98 4.89 0.23 -8.81
C GLY A 98 6.13 0.07 -9.69
N LEU A 99 7.22 -0.35 -9.06
CA LEU A 99 8.54 -0.48 -9.68
C LEU A 99 8.55 -1.51 -10.80
N SER A 100 7.96 -2.69 -10.59
CA SER A 100 7.85 -3.74 -11.62
C SER A 100 7.03 -3.27 -12.82
N GLY A 101 5.92 -2.55 -12.59
CA GLY A 101 5.13 -1.94 -13.66
C GLY A 101 5.89 -0.85 -14.42
N PHE A 102 6.68 -0.04 -13.71
CA PHE A 102 7.54 0.97 -14.34
C PHE A 102 8.64 0.33 -15.21
N ILE A 103 9.36 -0.65 -14.69
CA ILE A 103 10.45 -1.35 -15.42
C ILE A 103 9.86 -2.07 -16.64
N GLY A 104 8.90 -2.96 -16.43
CA GLY A 104 8.35 -3.74 -17.54
C GLY A 104 7.57 -2.91 -18.55
N GLY A 105 6.92 -1.83 -18.11
CA GLY A 105 6.31 -0.86 -19.01
C GLY A 105 7.32 -0.05 -19.81
N SER A 106 8.46 0.31 -19.21
CA SER A 106 9.57 0.96 -19.93
C SER A 106 10.20 0.03 -20.95
N ASP A 107 10.45 -1.22 -20.57
CA ASP A 107 11.02 -2.25 -21.45
C ASP A 107 10.10 -2.52 -22.65
N LEU A 108 8.79 -2.59 -22.40
CA LEU A 108 7.77 -2.72 -23.45
C LEU A 108 7.79 -1.54 -24.41
N LEU A 109 7.87 -0.30 -23.89
CA LEU A 109 7.97 0.91 -24.70
C LEU A 109 9.28 1.02 -25.49
N ASN A 110 10.32 0.31 -25.05
CA ASN A 110 11.61 0.22 -25.75
C ASN A 110 11.64 -0.93 -26.77
N GLY A 111 10.55 -1.69 -26.89
CA GLY A 111 10.41 -2.75 -27.89
C GLY A 111 11.15 -4.05 -27.54
N LEU A 112 11.44 -4.28 -26.26
CA LEU A 112 12.08 -5.51 -25.83
C LEU A 112 11.17 -6.74 -26.05
N PRO A 113 11.73 -7.92 -26.34
CA PRO A 113 10.95 -9.16 -26.43
C PRO A 113 10.24 -9.49 -25.11
N ILE A 114 8.99 -9.97 -25.21
CA ILE A 114 8.17 -10.33 -24.04
C ILE A 114 8.89 -11.29 -23.06
N PRO A 115 9.63 -12.31 -23.49
CA PRO A 115 10.36 -13.18 -22.56
C PRO A 115 11.38 -12.42 -21.70
N ASP A 116 12.06 -11.42 -22.26
CA ASP A 116 13.05 -10.63 -21.53
C ASP A 116 12.37 -9.69 -20.53
N ILE A 117 11.23 -9.10 -20.91
CA ILE A 117 10.38 -8.30 -20.01
C ILE A 117 9.87 -9.17 -18.85
N HIS A 118 9.43 -10.40 -19.13
CA HIS A 118 8.99 -11.31 -18.08
C HIS A 118 10.11 -11.60 -17.08
N ASN A 119 11.32 -11.89 -17.57
CA ASN A 119 12.48 -12.15 -16.72
C ASN A 119 12.89 -10.92 -15.89
N SER A 120 12.77 -9.70 -16.44
CA SER A 120 13.11 -8.47 -15.73
C SER A 120 12.15 -8.18 -14.57
N ILE A 121 10.87 -8.51 -14.71
CA ILE A 121 9.86 -8.27 -13.66
C ILE A 121 9.64 -9.45 -12.71
N PHE A 122 9.97 -10.68 -13.12
CA PHE A 122 9.66 -11.90 -12.35
C PHE A 122 10.33 -11.90 -10.97
N VAL A 123 11.50 -11.28 -10.83
CA VAL A 123 12.22 -11.13 -9.56
C VAL A 123 11.40 -10.42 -8.47
N TYR A 124 10.40 -9.61 -8.86
CA TYR A 124 9.55 -8.87 -7.94
C TYR A 124 8.31 -9.67 -7.48
N ALA A 125 7.91 -10.73 -8.19
CA ALA A 125 6.66 -11.43 -7.93
C ALA A 125 6.59 -11.99 -6.49
N LEU A 126 7.58 -12.80 -6.09
CA LEU A 126 7.61 -13.40 -4.76
C LEU A 126 7.73 -12.34 -3.62
N PRO A 127 8.61 -11.32 -3.72
CA PRO A 127 8.63 -10.24 -2.76
C PRO A 127 7.27 -9.51 -2.60
N ILE A 128 6.57 -9.23 -3.71
CA ILE A 128 5.24 -8.60 -3.67
C ILE A 128 4.26 -9.48 -2.89
N GLU A 129 4.23 -10.78 -3.17
CA GLU A 129 3.36 -11.73 -2.48
C GLU A 129 3.63 -11.79 -0.96
N ILE A 130 4.91 -11.80 -0.57
CA ILE A 130 5.32 -11.79 0.83
C ILE A 130 4.84 -10.51 1.52
N PHE A 131 5.10 -9.35 0.93
CA PHE A 131 4.67 -8.08 1.51
C PHE A 131 3.14 -7.95 1.56
N ALA A 132 2.43 -8.44 0.55
CA ALA A 132 0.96 -8.49 0.57
C ALA A 132 0.45 -9.36 1.73
N GLY A 133 1.07 -10.52 1.96
CA GLY A 133 0.77 -11.38 3.11
C GLY A 133 1.02 -10.69 4.45
N ILE A 134 2.14 -9.96 4.57
CA ILE A 134 2.46 -9.14 5.75
C ILE A 134 1.40 -8.06 5.96
N ALA A 135 0.98 -7.36 4.90
CA ALA A 135 -0.05 -6.31 4.98
C ALA A 135 -1.37 -6.87 5.53
N ILE A 136 -1.81 -8.01 4.99
CA ILE A 136 -3.02 -8.71 5.43
C ILE A 136 -2.92 -9.10 6.90
N LEU A 137 -1.78 -9.64 7.33
CA LEU A 137 -1.56 -10.02 8.73
C LEU A 137 -1.68 -8.82 9.67
N GLY A 138 -1.03 -7.70 9.35
CA GLY A 138 -1.09 -6.48 10.16
C GLY A 138 -2.50 -5.89 10.26
N PHE A 139 -3.23 -5.90 9.13
CA PHE A 139 -4.63 -5.50 9.08
C PHE A 139 -5.52 -6.38 9.97
N LEU A 140 -5.37 -7.71 9.89
CA LEU A 140 -6.13 -8.65 10.71
C LEU A 140 -5.86 -8.46 12.20
N ILE A 141 -4.60 -8.27 12.61
CA ILE A 141 -4.24 -7.96 14.00
C ILE A 141 -4.96 -6.69 14.48
N SER A 142 -4.96 -5.65 13.65
CA SER A 142 -5.59 -4.36 13.96
C SER A 142 -7.10 -4.50 14.13
N ILE A 143 -7.76 -5.23 13.23
CA ILE A 143 -9.20 -5.48 13.28
C ILE A 143 -9.59 -6.37 14.46
N ILE A 144 -8.87 -7.47 14.70
CA ILE A 144 -9.15 -8.37 15.82
C ILE A 144 -9.06 -7.62 17.14
N ASN A 145 -8.05 -6.76 17.30
CA ASN A 145 -7.90 -5.94 18.50
C ASN A 145 -9.13 -5.03 18.74
N VAL A 146 -9.67 -4.44 17.68
CA VAL A 146 -10.92 -3.66 17.72
C VAL A 146 -12.11 -4.52 18.16
N TYR A 147 -12.28 -5.71 17.57
CA TYR A 147 -13.39 -6.60 17.92
C TYR A 147 -13.31 -7.14 19.35
N VAL A 148 -12.12 -7.51 19.81
CA VAL A 148 -11.89 -7.95 21.20
C VAL A 148 -12.23 -6.84 22.17
N ALA A 149 -11.78 -5.61 21.91
CA ALA A 149 -12.12 -4.45 22.73
C ALA A 149 -13.63 -4.16 22.75
N LYS A 150 -14.33 -4.41 21.65
CA LYS A 150 -15.80 -4.28 21.58
C LYS A 150 -16.51 -5.33 22.44
N LYS A 151 -16.07 -6.60 22.40
CA LYS A 151 -16.69 -7.76 23.08
C LYS A 151 -16.40 -7.82 24.58
N ALA A 152 -15.26 -7.30 25.02
CA ALA A 152 -14.86 -7.31 26.43
C ALA A 152 -15.71 -6.40 27.35
N ALA A 153 -16.80 -5.82 26.84
CA ALA A 153 -17.76 -5.03 27.61
C ALA A 153 -19.12 -5.03 26.93
#